data_AF-A0A0A9FGQ9-F1
#
_entry.id   AF-A0A0A9FGQ9-F1
#
_cell.length_a   1.000
_cell.length_b   1.000
_cell.length_c   1.000
_cell.angle_alpha   90.00
_cell.angle_beta   90.00
_cell.angle_gamma   90.00
#
_symmetry.space_group_name_H-M   'P 1'
#
loop_
_entity.id
_entity.type
_entity.pdbx_description
1 polymer ?
#
loop_
_entity_poly.entity_id
_entity_poly.type
_entity_poly.pdbx_seq_one_letter_code
_entity_poly.pdbx_strand_id
1 'polypeptide(L)'
;MIGLAATNVVGEVDITRLVRRQVKIIGSYGARARQDLPQIVKLAESGAFNLQNTISRKCKFEEANSAYEDLNQGKIVGRAVVEIM
;
A
#
# COMPACT_ATOMS: atom_id res chain seq x y z
N MET A 1 11.33 -3.72 3.95
CA MET A 1 11.29 -3.48 2.49
C MET A 1 9.93 -2.88 2.18
N ILE A 2 9.88 -1.60 1.81
CA ILE A 2 8.65 -0.98 1.29
C ILE A 2 8.83 -0.97 -0.23
N GLY A 3 7.98 -1.68 -0.96
CA GLY A 3 8.04 -1.76 -2.42
C GLY A 3 8.30 -3.17 -2.96
N LEU A 4 8.56 -3.25 -4.26
CA LEU A 4 8.82 -4.50 -4.97
C LEU A 4 10.22 -5.02 -4.64
N ALA A 5 10.34 -6.33 -4.49
CA ALA A 5 11.64 -6.98 -4.39
C ALA A 5 12.45 -6.75 -5.69
N ALA A 6 13.77 -6.79 -5.57
CA ALA A 6 14.64 -6.78 -6.74
C ALA A 6 14.33 -7.99 -7.65
N THR A 7 14.66 -7.85 -8.93
CA THR A 7 14.50 -8.95 -9.89
C THR A 7 15.34 -10.15 -9.45
N ASN A 8 14.83 -11.36 -9.71
CA ASN A 8 15.49 -12.65 -9.40
C ASN A 8 15.69 -12.97 -7.90
N VAL A 9 15.05 -12.24 -6.99
CA VAL A 9 15.02 -12.61 -5.56
C VAL A 9 14.10 -13.81 -5.35
N VAL A 10 14.56 -14.79 -4.57
CA VAL A 10 13.78 -15.99 -4.19
C VAL A 10 13.26 -15.83 -2.76
N GLY A 11 11.98 -16.13 -2.54
CA GLY A 11 11.37 -16.25 -1.22
C GLY A 11 11.10 -17.72 -0.87
N GLU A 12 11.59 -18.18 0.28
CA GLU A 12 11.36 -19.56 0.74
C GLU A 12 9.96 -19.74 1.33
N VAL A 13 9.39 -20.94 1.14
CA VAL A 13 8.08 -21.31 1.68
C VAL A 13 8.09 -22.74 2.24
N ASP A 14 7.34 -22.99 3.31
CA ASP A 14 7.12 -24.34 3.82
C ASP A 14 6.22 -25.14 2.88
N ILE A 15 6.84 -26.01 2.09
CA ILE A 15 6.17 -26.87 1.10
C ILE A 15 5.17 -27.83 1.75
N THR A 16 5.48 -28.35 2.93
CA THR A 16 4.59 -29.30 3.62
C THR A 16 3.28 -28.61 4.00
N ARG A 17 3.37 -27.39 4.55
CA ARG A 17 2.20 -26.59 4.87
C ARG A 17 1.42 -26.19 3.61
N LEU A 18 2.13 -25.78 2.55
CA LEU A 18 1.52 -25.34 1.31
C LEU A 18 0.65 -26.45 0.71
N VAL A 19 1.22 -27.65 0.57
CA VAL A 19 0.53 -28.80 -0.04
C VAL A 19 -0.56 -29.35 0.87
N ARG A 20 -0.25 -29.67 2.13
CA ARG A 20 -1.20 -30.36 3.03
C ARG A 20 -2.41 -29.52 3.40
N ARG A 21 -2.25 -28.20 3.46
CA ARG A 21 -3.35 -27.26 3.74
C ARG A 21 -3.95 -26.63 2.48
N GLN A 22 -3.48 -27.05 1.30
CA GLN A 22 -3.95 -26.53 0.01
C GLN A 22 -3.87 -24.99 -0.07
N VAL A 23 -2.83 -24.40 0.50
CA VAL A 23 -2.61 -22.94 0.48
C VAL A 23 -2.21 -22.52 -0.94
N LYS A 24 -2.77 -21.42 -1.43
CA LYS A 24 -2.44 -20.84 -2.74
C LYS A 24 -1.63 -19.57 -2.56
N ILE A 25 -0.59 -19.42 -3.37
CA ILE A 25 0.17 -18.18 -3.51
C ILE A 25 -0.26 -17.55 -4.83
N ILE A 26 -0.85 -16.36 -4.76
CA ILE A 26 -1.39 -15.65 -5.93
C ILE A 26 -0.65 -14.33 -6.03
N GLY A 27 0.01 -14.10 -7.17
CA GLY A 27 0.61 -12.81 -7.48
C GLY A 27 -0.46 -11.75 -7.71
N SER A 28 -0.28 -10.58 -7.13
CA SER A 28 -1.11 -9.39 -7.39
C SER A 28 -0.19 -8.20 -7.59
N TYR A 29 -0.34 -7.52 -8.72
CA TYR A 29 0.50 -6.39 -9.08
C TYR A 29 -0.31 -5.26 -9.72
N GLY A 30 -0.31 -4.11 -9.04
CA GLY A 30 -1.04 -2.93 -9.47
C GLY A 30 -2.56 -3.13 -9.48
N ALA A 31 -3.22 -2.26 -10.23
CA ALA A 31 -4.66 -2.26 -10.45
C ALA A 31 -4.95 -1.73 -11.86
N ARG A 32 -6.08 -2.12 -12.43
CA ARG A 32 -6.59 -1.55 -13.69
C ARG A 32 -7.46 -0.35 -13.33
N ALA A 33 -6.86 0.84 -13.33
CA ALA A 33 -7.52 2.08 -12.92
C ALA A 33 -8.93 2.27 -13.52
N ARG A 34 -9.10 2.00 -14.83
CA ARG A 34 -10.42 2.14 -15.50
C ARG A 34 -11.50 1.20 -14.94
N GLN A 35 -11.11 0.02 -14.45
CA GLN A 35 -12.06 -1.00 -13.97
C GLN A 35 -12.22 -0.95 -12.45
N ASP A 36 -11.13 -0.78 -11.73
CA ASP A 36 -11.09 -0.91 -10.27
C ASP A 36 -11.48 0.41 -9.58
N LEU A 37 -11.08 1.56 -10.13
CA LEU A 37 -11.36 2.86 -9.51
C LEU A 37 -12.87 3.14 -9.35
N PRO A 38 -13.74 2.86 -10.34
CA PRO A 38 -15.19 3.03 -10.16
C PRO A 38 -15.76 2.17 -9.02
N GLN A 39 -15.21 0.99 -8.78
CA GLN A 39 -15.66 0.12 -7.68
C GLN A 39 -15.19 0.66 -6.33
N ILE A 40 -13.94 1.11 -6.24
CA ILE A 40 -13.37 1.69 -5.02
C ILE A 40 -14.12 2.97 -4.62
N VAL A 41 -14.47 3.83 -5.57
CA VAL A 41 -15.25 5.05 -5.31
C VAL A 41 -16.61 4.71 -4.72
N LYS A 42 -17.34 3.74 -5.30
CA LYS A 42 -18.64 3.29 -4.77
C LYS A 42 -18.54 2.76 -3.34
N LEU A 43 -17.46 2.05 -3.02
CA LEU A 43 -17.20 1.55 -1.66
C LEU A 43 -16.88 2.69 -0.68
N ALA A 44 -16.19 3.74 -1.13
CA ALA A 44 -15.97 4.93 -0.32
C ALA A 44 -17.30 5.68 -0.07
N GLU A 45 -18.12 5.85 -1.11
CA GLU A 45 -19.43 6.49 -1.04
C GLU A 45 -20.40 5.75 -0.11
N SER A 46 -20.34 4.42 -0.08
CA SER A 46 -21.16 3.60 0.82
C SER A 46 -20.65 3.57 2.27
N GLY A 47 -19.51 4.21 2.56
CA GLY A 47 -18.89 4.22 3.88
C GLY A 47 -18.19 2.92 4.26
N ALA A 48 -17.90 2.03 3.30
CA ALA A 48 -17.19 0.77 3.57
C ALA A 48 -15.75 0.99 4.09
N PHE A 49 -15.16 2.15 3.82
CA PHE A 49 -13.90 2.60 4.42
C PHE A 49 -13.83 4.13 4.46
N ASN A 50 -12.94 4.65 5.33
CA ASN A 50 -12.63 6.08 5.41
C ASN A 50 -11.13 6.32 5.21
N LEU A 51 -10.77 6.98 4.11
CA LEU A 51 -9.36 7.27 3.78
C LEU A 51 -8.72 8.26 4.74
N GLN A 52 -9.49 9.18 5.33
CA GLN A 52 -8.95 10.19 6.25
C GLN A 52 -8.29 9.54 7.47
N ASN A 53 -8.87 8.44 7.97
CA ASN A 53 -8.33 7.70 9.10
C ASN A 53 -6.98 7.03 8.79
N THR A 54 -6.60 6.90 7.52
CA THR A 54 -5.31 6.33 7.10
C THR A 54 -4.20 7.38 7.01
N ILE A 55 -4.54 8.66 7.07
CA ILE A 55 -3.60 9.77 6.96
C ILE A 55 -3.02 10.04 8.34
N SER A 56 -1.74 9.70 8.53
CA SER A 56 -1.02 9.96 9.78
C SER A 56 -0.26 11.29 9.75
N ARG A 57 -0.07 11.87 8.56
CA ARG A 57 0.63 13.14 8.39
C ARG A 57 0.09 13.91 7.18
N LYS A 58 -0.02 15.23 7.34
CA LYS A 58 -0.20 16.18 6.25
C LYS A 58 1.02 17.08 6.21
N CYS A 59 1.51 17.40 5.03
CA CYS A 59 2.65 18.28 4.86
C CYS A 59 2.45 19.15 3.62
N LYS A 60 3.10 20.32 3.61
CA LYS A 60 3.10 21.20 2.46
C LYS A 60 4.00 20.65 1.36
N PHE A 61 3.89 21.21 0.16
CA PHE A 61 4.73 20.83 -0.97
C PHE A 61 6.23 21.00 -0.66
N GLU A 62 6.62 22.06 0.04
CA GLU A 62 8.02 22.34 0.40
C GLU A 62 8.61 21.29 1.35
N GLU A 63 7.74 20.61 2.11
CA GLU A 63 8.10 19.58 3.09
C GLU A 63 8.12 18.17 2.48
N ALA A 64 7.87 18.02 1.17
CA ALA A 64 7.79 16.71 0.53
C ALA A 64 9.07 15.87 0.75
N ASN A 65 10.25 16.50 0.70
CA ASN A 65 11.53 15.81 0.92
C ASN A 65 11.65 15.26 2.35
N SER A 66 11.33 16.07 3.37
CA SER A 66 11.38 15.62 4.77
C SER A 66 10.31 14.57 5.07
N ALA A 67 9.19 14.58 4.34
CA ALA A 67 8.19 13.52 4.42
C ALA A 67 8.74 12.15 3.97
N TYR A 68 9.57 12.10 2.92
CA TYR A 68 10.25 10.87 2.52
C TYR A 68 11.29 10.39 3.54
N GLU A 69 12.04 11.31 4.15
CA GLU A 69 13.00 10.98 5.22
C GLU A 69 12.29 10.36 6.43
N ASP A 70 11.21 10.97 6.87
CA ASP A 70 10.40 10.47 7.99
C ASP A 70 9.71 9.14 7.67
N LEU A 71 9.35 8.90 6.41
CA LEU A 71 8.85 7.59 5.94
C LEU A 71 9.94 6.53 6.09
N ASN A 72 11.16 6.83 5.62
CA ASN A 72 12.30 5.93 5.71
C ASN A 72 12.69 5.62 7.17
N GLN A 73 12.53 6.58 8.07
CA GLN A 73 12.74 6.42 9.52
C GLN A 73 11.56 5.74 10.23
N GLY A 74 10.49 5.36 9.51
CA GLY A 74 9.34 4.67 10.08
C GLY A 74 8.42 5.56 10.94
N LYS A 75 8.56 6.89 10.88
CA LYS A 75 7.72 7.82 11.65
C LYS A 75 6.32 7.98 11.06
N ILE A 76 6.14 7.68 9.77
CA ILE A 76 4.84 7.72 9.09
C ILE A 76 4.18 6.36 9.23
N VAL A 77 3.19 6.26 10.11
CA VAL A 77 2.40 5.05 10.35
C VAL A 77 1.09 5.16 9.55
N GLY A 78 1.12 4.73 8.29
CA GLY A 78 -0.03 4.83 7.38
C GLY A 78 0.33 5.61 6.12
N ARG A 79 -0.28 6.78 5.94
CA ARG A 79 -0.04 7.66 4.77
C ARG A 79 0.31 9.08 5.18
N ALA A 80 1.27 9.66 4.45
CA ALA A 80 1.45 11.10 4.39
C ALA A 80 0.79 11.66 3.12
N VAL A 81 0.12 12.81 3.24
CA VAL A 81 -0.49 13.52 2.12
C VAL A 81 0.18 14.87 1.96
N VAL A 82 0.65 15.15 0.74
CA VAL A 82 1.19 16.45 0.35
C VAL A 82 0.05 17.32 -0.14
N GLU A 83 -0.17 18.44 0.53
CA GLU A 83 -1.16 19.44 0.14
C GLU A 83 -0.48 20.50 -0.74
N ILE A 84 -1.00 20.66 -1.96
CA ILE A 84 -0.57 21.68 -2.92
C ILE A 84 -1.68 22.74 -2.89
N MET A 85 -1.51 23.78 -2.08
CA MET A 85 -2.37 24.96 -2.01
C MET A 85 -1.57 26.20 -2.37
#